data_AF-A0AAV8V890-F1
#
_entry.id   AF-A0AAV8V890-F1
#
_cell.length_a   1.000
_cell.length_b   1.000
_cell.length_c   1.000
_cell.angle_alpha   90.00
_cell.angle_beta   90.00
_cell.angle_gamma   90.00
#
_symmetry.space_group_name_H-M   'P 1'
#
loop_
_entity.id
_entity.type
_entity.pdbx_description
1 polymer ?
#
loop_
_entity_poly.entity_id
_entity_poly.type
_entity_poly.pdbx_seq_one_letter_code
_entity_poly.pdbx_strand_id
1 'polypeptide(L)'
;MLQCGLMHLTRFKLEPLKKYFQFLQEGFPMNMKVIHVLNSVYFMDKIMALIKIFMKSELMNMLKIHPPGMDQERLFQLVPKKCLPREYGGDLPSEKELNEITVRQFKEKQAFWDKEEAIRKRFYKTV
;
A
#
# COMPACT_ATOMS: atom_id res chain seq x y z
N MET A 1 -12.28 -14.24 -1.63
CA MET A 1 -13.11 -13.01 -1.82
C MET A 1 -12.69 -12.01 -0.74
N LEU A 2 -11.63 -11.23 -1.01
CA LEU A 2 -11.16 -10.17 -0.10
C LEU A 2 -12.04 -8.93 -0.31
N GLN A 3 -13.05 -8.73 0.52
CA GLN A 3 -13.77 -7.46 0.57
C GLN A 3 -13.45 -6.74 1.87
N CYS A 4 -12.97 -5.50 1.75
CA CYS A 4 -12.90 -4.55 2.85
C CYS A 4 -14.33 -4.27 3.34
N GLY A 5 -14.71 -4.83 4.48
CA GLY A 5 -16.02 -4.60 5.10
C GLY A 5 -16.11 -3.27 5.86
N LEU A 6 -17.33 -2.80 6.13
CA LEU A 6 -17.59 -1.57 6.91
C LEU A 6 -16.90 -1.55 8.29
N MET A 7 -16.67 -2.71 8.92
CA MET A 7 -15.96 -2.79 10.19
C MET A 7 -14.48 -2.38 10.09
N HIS A 8 -13.85 -2.50 8.92
CA HIS A 8 -12.50 -1.97 8.73
C HIS A 8 -12.50 -0.43 8.79
N LEU A 9 -13.61 0.23 8.41
CA LEU A 9 -13.72 1.68 8.47
C LEU A 9 -13.67 2.22 9.90
N THR A 10 -14.32 1.53 10.84
CA THR A 10 -14.38 1.96 12.24
C THR A 10 -13.03 1.84 12.95
N ARG A 11 -12.07 1.12 12.37
CA ARG A 11 -10.70 0.99 12.87
C ARG A 11 -9.77 2.10 12.36
N PHE A 12 -10.22 2.94 11.42
CA PHE A 12 -9.43 4.08 10.96
C PHE A 12 -9.34 5.16 12.03
N LYS A 13 -8.12 5.39 12.52
CA LYS A 13 -7.78 6.55 13.34
C LYS A 13 -7.23 7.64 12.41
N LEU A 14 -7.78 8.85 12.52
CA LEU A 14 -7.39 9.98 11.66
C LEU A 14 -5.92 10.38 11.86
N GLU A 15 -5.41 10.33 13.10
CA GLU A 15 -4.03 10.71 13.41
C GLU A 15 -2.97 9.84 12.70
N PRO A 16 -2.99 8.49 12.81
CA PRO A 16 -2.11 7.63 12.02
C PRO A 16 -2.24 7.83 10.52
N LEU A 17 -3.47 8.03 10.01
CA LEU A 17 -3.69 8.28 8.57
C LEU A 17 -3.02 9.58 8.12
N LYS A 18 -3.17 10.66 8.87
CA LYS A 18 -2.51 11.94 8.60
C LYS A 18 -0.99 11.77 8.54
N LYS A 19 -0.39 11.10 9.52
CA LYS A 19 1.05 10.81 9.55
C LYS A 19 1.50 9.95 8.37
N TYR A 20 0.71 8.94 8.02
CA TYR A 20 0.98 8.07 6.88
C TYR A 20 1.00 8.86 5.56
N PHE A 21 -0.02 9.67 5.29
CA PHE A 21 -0.06 10.49 4.07
C PHE A 21 1.00 11.58 4.06
N GLN A 22 1.35 12.15 5.21
CA GLN A 22 2.48 13.07 5.30
C GLN A 22 3.78 12.37 4.90
N PHE A 23 4.04 11.18 5.46
CA PHE A 23 5.20 10.37 5.09
C PHE A 23 5.21 10.05 3.60
N LEU A 24 4.10 9.59 3.01
CA LEU A 24 4.03 9.25 1.59
C LEU A 24 4.39 10.42 0.66
N GLN A 25 4.09 11.66 1.07
CA GLN A 25 4.22 12.85 0.21
C GLN A 25 5.51 13.63 0.45
N GLU A 26 6.08 13.54 1.65
CA GLU A 26 7.22 14.38 2.06
C GLU A 26 8.43 13.56 2.51
N GLY A 27 8.21 12.33 3.00
CA GLY A 27 9.24 11.51 3.62
C GLY A 27 9.56 10.21 2.88
N PHE A 28 8.77 9.83 1.86
CA PHE A 28 8.99 8.59 1.13
C PHE A 28 10.16 8.76 0.17
N PRO A 29 11.25 7.98 0.33
CA PRO A 29 12.50 8.23 -0.38
C PRO A 29 12.48 7.82 -1.87
N MET A 30 11.35 7.34 -2.37
CA MET A 30 11.20 6.92 -3.77
C MET A 30 10.18 7.77 -4.51
N ASN A 31 10.44 7.97 -5.80
CA ASN A 31 9.54 8.69 -6.70
C ASN A 31 8.33 7.83 -7.03
N MET A 32 7.23 8.06 -6.31
CA MET A 32 5.95 7.42 -6.59
C MET A 32 5.42 7.88 -7.96
N LYS A 33 4.98 6.92 -8.79
CA LYS A 33 4.44 7.23 -10.13
C LYS A 33 2.93 7.16 -10.16
N VAL A 34 2.36 6.09 -9.62
CA VAL A 34 0.92 5.82 -9.65
C VAL A 34 0.56 4.86 -8.51
N ILE A 35 -0.64 5.02 -7.95
CA ILE A 35 -1.23 4.07 -7.00
C ILE A 35 -2.49 3.49 -7.66
N HIS A 36 -2.54 2.17 -7.85
CA HIS A 36 -3.71 1.49 -8.37
C HIS A 36 -4.46 0.78 -7.23
N VAL A 37 -5.71 1.18 -7.00
CA VAL A 37 -6.64 0.48 -6.09
C VAL A 37 -7.57 -0.36 -6.95
N LEU A 38 -7.36 -1.68 -6.94
CA LEU A 38 -8.18 -2.65 -7.68
C LEU A 38 -9.35 -3.14 -6.82
N ASN A 39 -10.45 -3.54 -7.47
CA ASN A 39 -11.64 -4.09 -6.81
C ASN A 39 -12.20 -3.15 -5.72
N SER A 40 -12.33 -1.86 -6.02
CA SER A 40 -12.83 -0.87 -5.06
C SER A 40 -14.24 -1.20 -4.58
N VAL A 41 -14.49 -1.06 -3.27
CA VAL A 41 -15.80 -1.28 -2.65
C VAL A 41 -16.77 -0.12 -2.92
N TYR A 42 -18.09 -0.37 -2.82
CA TYR A 42 -19.13 0.63 -3.14
C TYR A 42 -19.05 1.93 -2.30
N PHE A 43 -18.39 1.89 -1.14
CA PHE A 43 -18.20 3.05 -0.27
C PHE A 43 -16.81 3.69 -0.39
N MET A 44 -16.02 3.33 -1.41
CA MET A 44 -14.67 3.88 -1.61
C MET A 44 -14.67 5.40 -1.73
N ASP A 45 -15.70 5.99 -2.35
CA ASP A 45 -15.82 7.45 -2.47
C ASP A 45 -15.91 8.15 -1.12
N LYS A 46 -16.55 7.51 -0.11
CA LYS A 46 -16.62 8.04 1.26
C LYS A 46 -15.24 7.98 1.93
N ILE A 47 -14.48 6.91 1.71
CA ILE A 47 -13.09 6.81 2.18
C ILE A 47 -12.26 7.93 1.54
N MET A 48 -12.42 8.13 0.23
CA MET A 48 -11.73 9.17 -0.52
C MET A 48 -12.02 10.57 0.02
N ALA A 49 -13.27 10.87 0.36
CA ALA A 49 -13.63 12.14 0.98
C ALA A 49 -12.90 12.37 2.32
N LEU A 50 -12.71 11.32 3.13
CA LEU A 50 -12.00 11.39 4.41
C LEU A 50 -10.48 11.52 4.26
N ILE A 51 -9.86 10.88 3.26
CA ILE A 51 -8.41 10.94 3.09
C ILE A 51 -7.95 12.16 2.28
N LYS A 52 -8.81 12.70 1.42
CA LYS A 52 -8.49 13.83 0.54
C LYS A 52 -8.04 15.07 1.31
N ILE A 53 -8.53 15.28 2.53
CA ILE A 53 -8.10 16.41 3.39
C ILE A 53 -6.62 16.33 3.81
N PHE A 54 -6.00 15.14 3.71
CA PHE A 54 -4.59 14.92 4.06
C PHE A 54 -3.69 14.76 2.82
N MET A 55 -4.27 14.74 1.61
CA MET A 55 -3.55 14.51 0.36
C MET A 55 -3.39 15.82 -0.43
N LYS A 56 -2.17 16.11 -0.87
CA LYS A 56 -1.82 17.13 -1.86
C LYS A 56 -2.35 16.71 -3.23
N SER A 57 -2.53 17.70 -4.11
CA SER A 57 -3.01 17.49 -5.48
C SER A 57 -2.16 16.50 -6.27
N GLU A 58 -0.85 16.50 -6.07
CA GLU A 58 0.07 15.57 -6.72
C GLU A 58 -0.26 14.10 -6.41
N LEU A 59 -0.36 13.73 -5.13
CA LEU A 59 -0.70 12.37 -4.73
C LEU A 59 -2.12 11.98 -5.16
N MET A 60 -3.06 12.93 -5.12
CA MET A 60 -4.42 12.72 -5.64
C MET A 60 -4.42 12.39 -7.13
N ASN A 61 -3.58 13.04 -7.93
CA ASN A 61 -3.49 12.79 -9.38
C ASN A 61 -2.88 11.42 -9.69
N MET A 62 -1.99 10.92 -8.84
CA MET A 62 -1.36 9.60 -8.94
C MET A 62 -2.30 8.45 -8.56
N LEU A 63 -3.32 8.71 -7.75
CA LEU A 63 -4.26 7.68 -7.30
C LEU A 63 -5.28 7.34 -8.39
N LYS A 64 -5.37 6.06 -8.74
CA LYS A 64 -6.33 5.49 -9.71
C LYS A 64 -7.12 4.39 -9.04
N ILE A 65 -8.42 4.59 -8.93
CA ILE A 65 -9.36 3.66 -8.31
C ILE A 65 -10.12 2.94 -9.41
N HIS A 66 -10.22 1.62 -9.26
CA HIS A 66 -10.79 0.75 -10.27
C HIS A 66 -11.89 -0.13 -9.66
N PRO A 67 -13.10 -0.13 -10.26
CA PRO A 67 -14.20 -0.93 -9.77
C PRO A 67 -13.93 -2.44 -9.93
N PRO A 68 -14.72 -3.28 -9.23
CA PRO A 68 -14.68 -4.73 -9.43
C PRO A 68 -15.04 -5.09 -10.88
N GLY A 69 -14.48 -6.20 -11.37
CA GLY A 69 -14.76 -6.67 -12.73
C GLY A 69 -14.03 -5.89 -13.82
N MET A 70 -12.94 -5.19 -13.49
CA MET A 70 -12.02 -4.67 -14.50
C MET A 70 -11.53 -5.83 -15.38
N ASP A 71 -11.60 -5.62 -16.69
CA ASP A 71 -11.03 -6.54 -17.66
C ASP A 71 -9.51 -6.74 -17.47
N GLN A 72 -9.05 -7.97 -17.68
CA GLN A 72 -7.65 -8.35 -17.46
C GLN A 72 -6.71 -7.66 -18.45
N GLU A 73 -7.12 -7.43 -19.70
CA GLU A 73 -6.26 -6.76 -20.68
C GLU A 73 -5.98 -5.32 -20.24
N ARG A 74 -7.00 -4.64 -19.70
CA ARG A 74 -6.85 -3.31 -19.13
C ARG A 74 -5.93 -3.30 -17.90
N LEU A 75 -5.99 -4.32 -17.05
CA LEU A 75 -5.05 -4.45 -15.93
C LEU A 75 -3.60 -4.59 -16.45
N PHE A 76 -3.38 -5.40 -17.48
CA PHE A 76 -2.04 -5.62 -18.04
C PHE A 76 -1.46 -4.42 -18.78
N GLN A 77 -2.30 -3.51 -19.26
CA GLN A 77 -1.87 -2.20 -19.76
C GLN A 77 -1.35 -1.28 -18.64
N LEU A 78 -1.84 -1.45 -17.41
CA LEU A 78 -1.40 -0.68 -16.25
C LEU A 78 -0.16 -1.29 -15.59
N VAL A 79 -0.15 -2.61 -15.42
CA VAL A 79 0.92 -3.35 -14.75
C VAL A 79 1.26 -4.60 -15.57
N PRO A 80 2.53 -4.78 -16.03
CA PRO A 80 2.92 -5.95 -16.82
C PRO A 80 2.65 -7.28 -16.10
N LYS A 81 2.28 -8.32 -16.87
CA LYS A 81 2.01 -9.69 -16.35
C LYS A 81 3.13 -10.24 -15.48
N LYS A 82 4.39 -10.03 -15.88
CA LYS A 82 5.59 -10.43 -15.14
C LYS A 82 5.72 -9.84 -13.73
N CYS A 83 4.91 -8.83 -13.40
CA CYS A 83 4.90 -8.14 -12.11
C CYS A 83 3.69 -8.51 -11.25
N LEU A 84 2.80 -9.40 -11.72
CA LEU A 84 1.57 -9.76 -11.03
C LEU A 84 1.59 -11.24 -10.59
N PRO A 85 0.99 -11.59 -9.44
CA PRO A 85 0.78 -12.98 -9.03
C PRO A 85 -0.16 -13.76 -9.96
N ARG A 86 -0.12 -15.10 -9.87
CA ARG A 86 -0.98 -16.00 -10.67
C ARG A 86 -2.47 -15.75 -10.47
N GLU A 87 -2.89 -15.39 -9.26
CA GLU A 87 -4.29 -15.08 -8.92
C GLU A 87 -4.85 -13.89 -9.71
N TYR A 88 -3.97 -13.01 -10.19
CA TYR A 88 -4.32 -11.88 -11.07
C TYR A 88 -4.01 -12.16 -12.55
N GLY A 89 -3.68 -13.40 -12.92
CA GLY A 89 -3.31 -13.80 -14.28
C GLY A 89 -1.90 -13.39 -14.70
N GLY A 90 -1.01 -13.10 -13.75
CA GLY A 90 0.40 -12.78 -13.99
C GLY A 90 1.35 -13.98 -13.90
N ASP A 91 2.64 -13.70 -14.08
CA ASP A 91 3.69 -14.73 -14.20
C ASP A 91 4.45 -14.99 -12.88
N LEU A 92 4.26 -14.16 -11.85
CA LEU A 92 4.90 -14.36 -10.54
C LEU A 92 4.32 -15.60 -9.82
N PRO A 93 4.99 -16.11 -8.76
CA PRO A 93 4.40 -17.11 -7.86
C PRO A 93 3.06 -16.65 -7.27
N SER A 94 2.35 -17.58 -6.64
CA SER A 94 1.08 -17.27 -5.95
C SER A 94 1.27 -16.19 -4.87
N GLU A 95 0.19 -15.46 -4.54
CA GLU A 95 0.21 -14.48 -3.45
C GLU A 95 0.73 -15.10 -2.14
N LYS A 96 0.33 -16.35 -1.86
CA LYS A 96 0.79 -17.10 -0.69
C LYS A 96 2.30 -17.34 -0.72
N GLU A 97 2.84 -17.83 -1.83
CA GLU A 97 4.29 -18.06 -1.97
C GLU A 97 5.07 -16.75 -1.85
N LEU A 98 4.60 -15.67 -2.49
CA LEU A 98 5.22 -14.35 -2.39
C LEU A 98 5.21 -13.83 -0.95
N ASN A 99 4.12 -14.05 -0.20
CA ASN A 99 4.03 -13.71 1.21
C ASN A 99 5.06 -14.49 2.04
N GLU A 100 5.15 -15.81 1.85
CA GLU A 100 6.10 -16.67 2.56
C GLU A 100 7.56 -16.28 2.27
N ILE A 101 7.89 -15.98 1.01
CA ILE A 101 9.21 -15.48 0.60
C ILE A 101 9.50 -14.15 1.29
N THR A 102 8.55 -13.21 1.26
CA THR A 102 8.71 -11.90 1.88
C THR A 102 8.95 -12.05 3.39
N VAL A 103 8.11 -12.81 4.08
CA VAL A 103 8.26 -13.06 5.53
C VAL A 103 9.62 -13.69 5.84
N ARG A 104 10.09 -14.63 5.02
CA ARG A 104 11.42 -15.23 5.17
C ARG A 104 12.54 -14.19 5.02
N GLN A 105 12.50 -13.38 3.96
CA GLN A 105 13.48 -12.32 3.71
C GLN A 105 13.55 -11.29 4.84
N PHE A 106 12.41 -10.98 5.48
CA PHE A 106 12.35 -10.11 6.64
C PHE A 106 12.99 -10.76 7.87
N LYS A 107 12.71 -12.05 8.13
CA LYS A 107 13.32 -12.81 9.23
C LYS A 107 14.83 -12.97 9.07
N GLU A 108 15.31 -13.25 7.88
CA GLU A 108 16.75 -13.35 7.58
C GLU A 108 17.49 -12.01 7.84
N LYS A 109 16.78 -10.89 7.77
CA LYS A 109 17.30 -9.55 8.06
C LYS A 109 17.14 -9.13 9.52
N GLN A 110 16.81 -10.05 10.45
CA GLN A 110 16.61 -9.71 11.86
C GLN A 110 17.76 -8.88 12.45
N ALA A 111 19.00 -9.28 12.20
CA ALA A 111 20.18 -8.55 12.70
C ALA A 111 20.29 -7.11 12.15
N PHE A 112 19.78 -6.85 10.94
CA PHE A 112 19.70 -5.50 10.39
C PHE A 112 18.62 -4.68 11.13
N TRP A 113 17.45 -5.28 11.40
CA TRP A 113 16.37 -4.62 12.14
C TRP A 113 16.75 -4.30 13.58
N ASP A 114 17.44 -5.20 14.28
CA ASP A 114 17.97 -4.95 15.62
C ASP A 114 18.99 -3.79 15.59
N LYS A 115 19.82 -3.79 14.53
CA LYS A 115 20.67 -2.70 14.02
C LYS A 115 19.97 -1.34 14.05
N GLU A 116 18.98 -1.24 13.17
CA GLU A 116 18.17 -0.05 12.92
C GLU A 116 17.45 0.41 14.19
N GLU A 117 16.86 -0.51 14.94
CA GLU A 117 16.11 -0.18 16.15
C GLU A 117 17.00 0.43 17.24
N ALA A 118 18.22 -0.10 17.42
CA ALA A 118 19.18 0.46 18.38
C ALA A 118 19.58 1.90 18.00
N ILE A 119 19.84 2.14 16.71
CA ILE A 119 20.15 3.47 16.18
C ILE A 119 18.97 4.42 16.41
N ARG A 120 17.77 4.00 16.04
CA ARG A 120 16.54 4.79 16.18
C ARG A 120 16.24 5.16 17.62
N LYS A 121 16.37 4.21 18.57
CA LYS A 121 16.20 4.46 20.01
C LYS A 121 17.22 5.47 20.56
N ARG A 122 18.45 5.48 20.03
CA ARG A 122 19.47 6.47 20.42
C ARG A 122 19.08 7.88 19.98
N PHE A 123 18.62 8.05 18.74
CA PHE A 123 18.16 9.34 18.23
C PHE A 123 16.96 9.90 19.02
N TYR A 124 15.94 9.07 19.31
CA TYR A 124 14.75 9.53 20.06
C TYR A 124 14.96 9.73 21.57
N LYS A 125 16.09 9.27 22.15
CA LYS A 125 16.46 9.57 23.54
C LYS A 125 17.20 10.89 23.71
N THR A 126 17.59 11.52 22.60
CA THR A 126 18.43 12.74 22.60
C THR A 126 17.60 13.99 22.25
N VAL A 127 16.28 13.85 22.12
CA VAL A 127 15.31 14.93 21.87
C VAL A 127 14.31 14.96 23.00
#